data_AF-A0A6H5HF22-F1
#
_entry.id   AF-A0A6H5HF22-F1
#
_cell.length_a   1.000
_cell.length_b   1.000
_cell.length_c   1.000
_cell.angle_alpha   90.00
_cell.angle_beta   90.00
_cell.angle_gamma   90.00
#
_symmetry.space_group_name_H-M   'P 1'
#
loop_
_entity.id
_entity.type
_entity.pdbx_description
1 polymer ?
#
loop_
_entity_poly.entity_id
_entity_poly.type
_entity_poly.pdbx_seq_one_letter_code
_entity_poly.pdbx_strand_id
1 'polypeptide(L)'
;MDRLRRSFRDSFRRRKEHVPESSKPHLWQADEAAVRAGTCTFLVKYLGCVEVYESRGMNVCEEALKVLRNSRRRPVKAVLFISGDGLRVVEDETKGLIVDQTIEKVSFCAPDRNHDKGFSYICRDGTTRRWMCHGFLALKETGERLSHAVGCAFAACLERKQRREKECGVTMSFDPANSTFTRQGSFRAQTITERLASDNNNITVPSKIQMYLIYVV
;
A
#
# COMPACT_ATOMS: atom_id res chain seq x y z
N MET A 1 54.81 -41.15 -0.87
CA MET A 1 53.77 -40.18 -1.29
C MET A 1 52.62 -40.27 -0.30
N ASP A 2 51.77 -39.24 -0.17
CA ASP A 2 50.50 -39.24 0.59
C ASP A 2 50.47 -38.77 2.06
N ARG A 3 51.10 -37.62 2.36
CA ARG A 3 50.72 -36.81 3.55
C ARG A 3 50.54 -35.31 3.28
N LEU A 4 50.17 -34.94 2.06
CA LEU A 4 49.92 -33.53 1.73
C LEU A 4 48.69 -33.33 0.83
N ARG A 5 47.56 -33.95 1.18
CA ARG A 5 46.29 -33.79 0.44
C ARG A 5 45.03 -33.76 1.33
N ARG A 6 45.11 -33.21 2.55
CA ARG A 6 43.94 -33.08 3.45
C ARG A 6 43.69 -31.69 4.03
N SER A 7 44.10 -30.61 3.35
CA SER A 7 43.89 -29.24 3.87
C SER A 7 43.31 -28.24 2.86
N PHE A 8 42.56 -28.69 1.85
CA PHE A 8 41.87 -27.78 0.92
C PHE A 8 40.41 -28.14 0.68
N ARG A 9 39.78 -28.89 1.60
CA ARG A 9 38.38 -29.31 1.49
C ARG A 9 37.50 -28.89 2.66
N ASP A 10 37.85 -27.78 3.33
CA ASP A 10 37.00 -27.18 4.36
C ASP A 10 36.68 -25.68 4.15
N SER A 11 37.21 -25.05 3.09
CA SER A 11 37.00 -23.60 2.86
C SER A 11 35.94 -23.26 1.80
N PHE A 12 35.24 -24.27 1.24
CA PHE A 12 34.15 -24.08 0.26
C PHE A 12 32.77 -24.46 0.80
N ARG A 13 32.59 -24.52 2.11
CA ARG A 13 31.28 -24.20 2.68
C ARG A 13 31.08 -22.69 2.54
N ARG A 14 30.78 -22.25 1.31
CA ARG A 14 30.06 -21.00 1.07
C ARG A 14 29.00 -20.95 2.15
N ARG A 15 29.13 -20.01 3.09
CA ARG A 15 27.99 -19.51 3.85
C ARG A 15 26.92 -19.30 2.80
N LYS A 16 25.92 -20.16 2.78
CA LYS A 16 24.70 -19.94 2.00
C LYS A 16 24.18 -18.64 2.58
N GLU A 17 24.41 -17.53 1.86
CA GLU A 17 23.81 -16.25 2.20
C GLU A 17 22.34 -16.55 2.43
N HIS A 18 21.93 -16.43 3.69
CA HIS A 18 20.54 -16.60 4.06
C HIS A 18 19.86 -15.31 3.61
N VAL A 19 19.57 -15.26 2.31
CA VAL A 19 18.74 -14.21 1.73
C VAL A 19 17.40 -14.32 2.45
N PRO A 20 16.96 -13.27 3.18
CA PRO A 20 15.66 -13.25 3.82
C PRO A 20 14.61 -13.66 2.79
N GLU A 21 13.70 -14.56 3.18
CA GLU A 21 12.66 -15.08 2.26
C GLU A 21 11.93 -13.91 1.57
N SER A 22 11.76 -12.77 2.27
CA SER A 22 11.17 -11.51 1.81
C SER A 22 11.88 -10.80 0.65
N SER A 23 13.11 -11.16 0.28
CA SER A 23 13.91 -10.50 -0.76
C SER A 23 13.80 -11.16 -2.15
N LYS A 24 12.90 -12.13 -2.34
CA LYS A 24 12.71 -12.80 -3.63
C LYS A 24 11.69 -12.03 -4.50
N PRO A 25 12.03 -11.55 -5.71
CA PRO A 25 11.13 -10.79 -6.60
C PRO A 25 9.80 -11.49 -6.90
N HIS A 26 9.79 -12.82 -6.91
CA HIS A 26 8.57 -13.61 -7.13
C HIS A 26 7.52 -13.44 -6.03
N LEU A 27 7.92 -13.19 -4.78
CA LEU A 27 6.96 -13.00 -3.69
C LEU A 27 6.22 -11.68 -3.81
N TRP A 28 6.91 -10.62 -4.26
CA TRP A 28 6.30 -9.31 -4.45
C TRP A 28 5.30 -9.31 -5.61
N GLN A 29 5.62 -10.02 -6.70
CA GLN A 29 4.69 -10.23 -7.80
C GLN A 29 3.46 -11.05 -7.36
N ALA A 30 3.66 -12.07 -6.52
CA ALA A 30 2.57 -12.85 -5.95
C ALA A 30 1.68 -11.99 -5.02
N ASP A 31 2.28 -11.11 -4.21
CA ASP A 31 1.56 -10.18 -3.35
C ASP A 31 0.73 -9.19 -4.19
N GLU A 32 1.27 -8.64 -5.29
CA GLU A 32 0.52 -7.77 -6.20
C GLU A 32 -0.71 -8.49 -6.77
N ALA A 33 -0.53 -9.72 -7.28
CA ALA A 33 -1.62 -10.53 -7.80
C ALA A 33 -2.68 -10.82 -6.71
N ALA A 34 -2.24 -11.16 -5.50
CA ALA A 34 -3.12 -11.43 -4.37
C ALA A 34 -3.89 -10.18 -3.92
N VAL A 35 -3.28 -8.99 -3.95
CA VAL A 35 -3.95 -7.71 -3.62
C VAL A 35 -5.04 -7.41 -4.64
N ARG A 36 -4.75 -7.61 -5.93
CA ARG A 36 -5.75 -7.43 -7.00
C ARG A 36 -6.89 -8.46 -6.89
N ALA A 37 -6.61 -9.67 -6.43
CA ALA A 37 -7.60 -10.72 -6.16
C ALA A 37 -8.34 -10.58 -4.81
N GLY A 38 -7.88 -9.69 -3.92
CA GLY A 38 -8.46 -9.51 -2.58
C GLY A 38 -8.12 -10.63 -1.58
N THR A 39 -7.07 -11.42 -1.86
CA THR A 39 -6.65 -12.57 -1.03
C THR A 39 -5.32 -12.33 -0.30
N CYS A 40 -4.76 -11.12 -0.37
CA CYS A 40 -3.50 -10.78 0.30
C CYS A 40 -3.70 -10.58 1.81
N THR A 41 -2.95 -11.33 2.63
CA THR A 41 -3.08 -11.31 4.09
C THR A 41 -1.75 -11.41 4.81
N PHE A 42 -1.61 -10.70 5.93
CA PHE A 42 -0.44 -10.74 6.80
C PHE A 42 -0.80 -10.94 8.27
N LEU A 43 -0.03 -11.77 8.96
CA LEU A 43 -0.13 -11.91 10.41
C LEU A 43 0.61 -10.76 11.10
N VAL A 44 -0.09 -10.00 11.94
CA VAL A 44 0.40 -8.78 12.58
C VAL A 44 0.02 -8.70 14.05
N LYS A 45 0.68 -7.80 14.78
CA LYS A 45 0.16 -7.22 16.02
C LYS A 45 -0.28 -5.79 15.72
N TYR A 46 -1.54 -5.49 15.94
CA TYR A 46 -2.06 -4.14 15.86
C TYR A 46 -1.75 -3.38 17.16
N LEU A 47 -1.04 -2.26 17.04
CA LEU A 47 -0.65 -1.44 18.19
C LEU A 47 -1.73 -0.40 18.56
N GLY A 48 -2.61 -0.08 17.62
CA GLY A 48 -3.61 0.97 17.74
C GLY A 48 -3.40 2.10 16.73
N CYS A 49 -4.02 3.24 17.00
CA CYS A 49 -3.87 4.46 16.23
C CYS A 49 -3.59 5.66 17.12
N VAL A 50 -2.94 6.67 16.55
CA VAL A 50 -2.63 7.94 17.19
C VAL A 50 -2.89 9.07 16.19
N GLU A 51 -3.34 10.22 16.70
CA GLU A 51 -3.51 11.41 15.88
C GLU A 51 -2.14 11.96 15.45
N VAL A 52 -2.05 12.38 14.18
CA VAL A 52 -0.88 13.05 13.62
C VAL A 52 -1.31 14.35 12.95
N TYR A 53 -0.37 15.25 12.71
CA TYR A 53 -0.67 16.57 12.12
C TYR A 53 -0.36 16.65 10.62
N GLU A 54 0.46 15.74 10.12
CA GLU A 54 0.85 15.68 8.72
C GLU A 54 0.26 14.44 8.05
N SER A 55 -0.15 14.58 6.79
CA SER A 55 -0.77 13.49 6.03
C SER A 55 0.24 12.50 5.44
N ARG A 56 1.54 12.80 5.52
CA ARG A 56 2.64 12.03 4.91
C ARG A 56 3.96 12.32 5.61
N GLY A 57 4.90 11.39 5.54
CA GLY A 57 6.26 11.55 6.07
C GLY A 57 6.72 10.33 6.85
N MET A 58 7.91 9.81 6.54
CA MET A 58 8.48 8.66 7.27
C MET A 58 8.72 8.99 8.75
N ASN A 59 9.22 10.19 9.04
CA ASN A 59 9.40 10.70 10.40
C ASN A 59 8.09 10.75 11.20
N VAL A 60 6.98 11.11 10.54
CA VAL A 60 5.64 11.15 11.15
C VAL A 60 5.20 9.74 11.54
N CYS A 61 5.40 8.77 10.64
CA CYS A 61 5.13 7.35 10.89
C CYS A 61 5.99 6.77 12.03
N GLU A 62 7.29 7.10 12.05
CA GLU A 62 8.24 6.62 13.07
C GLU A 62 7.90 7.13 14.47
N GLU A 63 7.62 8.44 14.61
CA GLU A 63 7.21 9.00 15.89
C GLU A 63 5.86 8.45 16.35
N ALA A 64 4.90 8.25 15.43
CA ALA A 64 3.64 7.60 15.75
C ALA A 64 3.83 6.16 16.27
N LEU A 65 4.67 5.36 15.62
CA LEU A 65 4.99 3.99 16.06
C LEU A 65 5.70 3.98 17.42
N LYS A 66 6.61 4.92 17.67
CA LYS A 66 7.27 5.10 18.97
C LYS A 66 6.27 5.41 20.08
N VAL A 67 5.32 6.31 19.84
CA VAL A 67 4.23 6.61 20.78
C VAL A 67 3.36 5.37 21.03
N LEU A 68 2.98 4.65 19.99
CA LEU A 68 2.14 3.46 20.10
C LEU A 68 2.83 2.32 20.84
N ARG A 69 4.14 2.11 20.65
CA ARG A 69 4.91 1.10 21.40
C ARG A 69 5.07 1.43 22.87
N ASN A 70 5.19 2.71 23.21
CA ASN A 70 5.30 3.18 24.59
C ASN A 70 3.93 3.34 25.27
N SER A 71 2.83 3.13 24.53
CA SER A 71 1.49 3.15 25.07
C SER A 71 1.28 2.00 26.05
N ARG A 72 0.46 2.22 27.08
CA ARG A 72 0.03 1.16 28.01
C ARG A 72 -0.97 0.18 27.37
N ARG A 73 -1.47 0.47 26.16
CA ARG A 73 -2.40 -0.40 25.44
C ARG A 73 -1.67 -1.65 24.97
N ARG A 74 -2.26 -2.82 25.22
CA ARG A 74 -1.69 -4.09 24.78
C ARG A 74 -1.87 -4.27 23.28
N PRO A 75 -0.82 -4.61 22.53
CA PRO A 75 -0.95 -4.97 21.12
C PRO A 75 -1.86 -6.18 20.92
N VAL A 76 -2.76 -6.11 19.93
CA VAL A 76 -3.71 -7.17 19.59
C VAL A 76 -3.16 -8.02 18.45
N LYS A 77 -3.11 -9.34 18.62
CA LYS A 77 -2.75 -10.25 17.51
C LYS A 77 -3.89 -10.28 16.50
N ALA A 78 -3.58 -10.04 15.24
CA ALA A 78 -4.58 -9.87 14.20
C ALA A 78 -4.06 -10.34 12.83
N VAL A 79 -5.00 -10.45 11.89
CA VAL A 79 -4.75 -10.64 10.46
C VAL A 79 -5.08 -9.33 9.75
N LEU A 80 -4.10 -8.80 9.02
CA LEU A 80 -4.27 -7.65 8.13
C LEU A 80 -4.57 -8.16 6.71
N PHE A 81 -5.78 -7.89 6.23
CA PHE A 81 -6.21 -8.14 4.86
C PHE A 81 -5.98 -6.88 4.03
N ILE A 82 -5.34 -7.04 2.87
CA ILE A 82 -4.99 -5.94 1.98
C ILE A 82 -5.65 -6.20 0.63
N SER A 83 -6.43 -5.22 0.17
CA SER A 83 -7.12 -5.26 -1.12
C SER A 83 -7.13 -3.89 -1.76
N GLY A 84 -7.41 -3.86 -3.07
CA GLY A 84 -7.58 -2.60 -3.80
C GLY A 84 -8.77 -1.73 -3.34
N ASP A 85 -9.62 -2.23 -2.44
CA ASP A 85 -10.76 -1.49 -1.89
C ASP A 85 -10.48 -0.97 -0.47
N GLY A 86 -9.69 -1.69 0.31
CA GLY A 86 -9.39 -1.32 1.69
C GLY A 86 -8.47 -2.26 2.45
N LEU A 87 -8.09 -1.81 3.64
CA LEU A 87 -7.30 -2.51 4.64
C LEU A 87 -8.22 -2.94 5.78
N ARG A 88 -8.29 -4.24 6.06
CA ARG A 88 -9.11 -4.79 7.14
C ARG A 88 -8.26 -5.48 8.17
N VAL A 89 -8.50 -5.19 9.44
CA VAL A 89 -7.77 -5.80 10.56
C VAL A 89 -8.76 -6.63 11.35
N VAL A 90 -8.54 -7.93 11.39
CA VAL A 90 -9.41 -8.88 12.10
C VAL A 90 -8.62 -9.51 13.24
N GLU A 91 -9.16 -9.46 14.45
CA GLU A 91 -8.55 -10.07 15.64
C GLU A 91 -8.40 -11.58 15.45
N ASP A 92 -7.27 -12.15 15.88
CA ASP A 92 -7.00 -13.57 15.64
C ASP A 92 -7.84 -14.49 16.55
N GLU A 93 -8.11 -14.10 17.79
CA GLU A 93 -8.85 -14.95 18.75
C GLU A 93 -10.37 -14.89 18.54
N THR A 94 -10.93 -13.69 18.55
CA THR A 94 -12.39 -13.48 18.48
C THR A 94 -12.92 -13.47 17.05
N LYS A 95 -12.03 -13.35 16.06
CA LYS A 95 -12.37 -13.05 14.66
C LYS A 95 -13.19 -11.76 14.49
N GLY A 96 -13.13 -10.85 15.47
CA GLY A 96 -13.78 -9.54 15.43
C GLY A 96 -13.07 -8.58 14.47
N LEU A 97 -13.84 -7.80 13.71
CA LEU A 97 -13.33 -6.73 12.87
C LEU A 97 -12.91 -5.53 13.74
N ILE A 98 -11.63 -5.18 13.71
CA ILE A 98 -11.05 -4.07 14.49
C ILE A 98 -11.01 -2.78 13.66
N VAL A 99 -10.58 -2.89 12.41
CA VAL A 99 -10.41 -1.75 11.49
C VAL A 99 -10.95 -2.13 10.12
N ASP A 100 -11.75 -1.26 9.52
CA ASP A 100 -12.16 -1.31 8.11
C ASP A 100 -11.83 0.03 7.46
N GLN A 101 -10.67 0.09 6.83
CA GLN A 101 -10.09 1.32 6.30
C GLN A 101 -10.18 1.31 4.78
N THR A 102 -11.02 2.18 4.21
CA THR A 102 -11.06 2.40 2.76
C THR A 102 -9.70 2.92 2.29
N ILE A 103 -9.18 2.34 1.20
CA ILE A 103 -7.85 2.68 0.67
C ILE A 103 -7.79 4.15 0.20
N GLU A 104 -8.90 4.70 -0.32
CA GLU A 104 -8.99 6.09 -0.79
C GLU A 104 -8.74 7.12 0.31
N LYS A 105 -8.98 6.75 1.57
CA LYS A 105 -8.74 7.61 2.74
C LYS A 105 -7.30 7.49 3.26
N VAL A 106 -6.55 6.48 2.85
CA VAL A 106 -5.15 6.32 3.24
C VAL A 106 -4.32 7.29 2.39
N SER A 107 -3.47 8.09 3.02
CA SER A 107 -2.68 9.12 2.35
C SER A 107 -1.21 8.73 2.19
N PHE A 108 -0.70 7.89 3.07
CA PHE A 108 0.70 7.48 3.09
C PHE A 108 0.88 6.17 3.86
N CYS A 109 1.84 5.34 3.48
CA CYS A 109 2.27 4.19 4.27
C CYS A 109 3.80 4.12 4.28
N ALA A 110 4.36 3.59 5.37
CA ALA A 110 5.80 3.44 5.49
C ALA A 110 6.18 2.28 6.42
N PRO A 111 7.27 1.57 6.10
CA PRO A 111 7.97 0.73 7.06
C PRO A 111 8.69 1.61 8.10
N ASP A 112 9.03 1.01 9.25
CA ASP A 112 9.86 1.65 10.28
C ASP A 112 11.35 1.37 10.00
N ARG A 113 12.15 2.42 9.77
CA ARG A 113 13.60 2.25 9.49
C ARG A 113 14.39 1.73 10.69
N ASN A 114 13.85 1.88 11.90
CA ASN A 114 14.51 1.44 13.12
C ASN A 114 14.09 0.02 13.54
N HIS A 115 13.02 -0.52 12.96
CA HIS A 115 12.50 -1.85 13.30
C HIS A 115 11.97 -2.55 12.06
N ASP A 116 12.65 -3.61 11.63
CA ASP A 116 12.36 -4.35 10.39
C ASP A 116 10.93 -4.89 10.29
N LYS A 117 10.23 -5.06 11.42
CA LYS A 117 8.84 -5.55 11.48
C LYS A 117 7.82 -4.44 11.64
N GLY A 118 8.24 -3.19 11.84
CA GLY A 118 7.35 -2.05 12.02
C GLY A 118 6.76 -1.61 10.69
N PHE A 119 5.44 -1.42 10.69
CA PHE A 119 4.70 -0.89 9.55
C PHE A 119 3.62 0.06 10.05
N SER A 120 3.37 1.13 9.31
CA SER A 120 2.27 2.04 9.61
C SER A 120 1.68 2.67 8.36
N TYR A 121 0.46 3.18 8.48
CA TYR A 121 -0.15 4.02 7.47
C TYR A 121 -0.84 5.22 8.12
N ILE A 122 -0.94 6.30 7.36
CA ILE A 122 -1.66 7.51 7.71
C ILE A 122 -2.94 7.56 6.89
N CYS A 123 -4.06 7.87 7.53
CA CYS A 123 -5.35 8.02 6.86
C CYS A 123 -6.13 9.21 7.40
N ARG A 124 -7.08 9.66 6.59
CA ARG A 124 -8.04 10.69 6.98
C ARG A 124 -9.21 10.07 7.72
N ASP A 125 -9.40 10.44 8.98
CA ASP A 125 -10.63 10.10 9.70
C ASP A 125 -11.75 11.04 9.25
N GLY A 126 -12.81 10.45 8.68
CA GLY A 126 -13.97 11.18 8.16
C GLY A 126 -14.85 11.76 9.28
N THR A 127 -14.80 11.19 10.48
CA THR A 127 -15.66 11.61 11.59
C THR A 127 -15.08 12.83 12.30
N THR A 128 -13.81 12.77 12.67
CA THR A 128 -13.14 13.83 13.44
C THR A 128 -12.48 14.89 12.56
N ARG A 129 -12.34 14.62 11.24
CA ARG A 129 -11.53 15.45 10.34
C ARG A 129 -10.11 15.64 10.91
N ARG A 130 -9.51 14.59 11.45
CA ARG A 130 -8.11 14.53 11.89
C ARG A 130 -7.32 13.50 11.08
N TRP A 131 -6.00 13.62 11.06
CA TRP A 131 -5.14 12.60 10.47
C TRP A 131 -4.81 11.57 11.53
N MET A 132 -4.93 10.30 11.17
CA MET A 132 -4.68 9.18 12.09
C MET A 132 -3.59 8.30 11.51
N CYS A 133 -2.60 7.96 12.33
CA CYS A 133 -1.58 6.98 11.99
C CYS A 133 -1.90 5.67 12.71
N HIS A 134 -2.06 4.58 11.95
CA HIS A 134 -2.27 3.24 12.47
C HIS A 134 -0.95 2.46 12.46
N GLY A 135 -0.61 1.85 13.60
CA GLY A 135 0.67 1.16 13.79
C GLY A 135 0.53 -0.35 13.90
N PHE A 136 1.44 -1.07 13.25
CA PHE A 136 1.49 -2.52 13.20
C PHE A 136 2.91 -3.03 13.45
N LEU A 137 2.99 -4.25 13.99
CA LEU A 137 4.21 -5.06 13.95
C LEU A 137 3.91 -6.34 13.19
N ALA A 138 4.61 -6.60 12.09
CA ALA A 138 4.54 -7.87 11.39
C ALA A 138 5.02 -9.02 12.30
N LEU A 139 4.39 -10.19 12.20
CA LEU A 139 4.78 -11.36 12.99
C LEU A 139 5.83 -12.20 12.26
N LYS A 140 5.53 -12.57 11.01
CA LYS A 140 6.37 -13.42 10.16
C LYS A 140 7.21 -12.62 9.17
N GLU A 141 6.61 -11.60 8.58
CA GLU A 141 7.18 -10.81 7.49
C GLU A 141 7.91 -9.55 7.98
N THR A 142 8.53 -8.82 7.06
CA THR A 142 9.08 -7.47 7.29
C THR A 142 8.01 -6.40 7.05
N GLY A 143 8.18 -5.24 7.67
CA GLY A 143 7.34 -4.06 7.44
C GLY A 143 7.43 -3.55 6.01
N GLU A 144 8.58 -3.73 5.35
CA GLU A 144 8.77 -3.39 3.93
C GLU A 144 7.82 -4.19 3.03
N ARG A 145 7.66 -5.49 3.29
CA ARG A 145 6.74 -6.34 2.51
C ARG A 145 5.28 -5.90 2.67
N LEU A 146 4.88 -5.52 3.90
CA LEU A 146 3.55 -4.96 4.15
C LEU A 146 3.39 -3.62 3.41
N SER A 147 4.40 -2.74 3.45
CA SER A 147 4.39 -1.47 2.73
C SER A 147 4.25 -1.66 1.23
N HIS A 148 4.96 -2.63 0.64
CA HIS A 148 4.82 -2.98 -0.76
C HIS A 148 3.40 -3.44 -1.11
N ALA A 149 2.81 -4.35 -0.34
CA ALA A 149 1.45 -4.83 -0.60
C ALA A 149 0.40 -3.70 -0.50
N VAL A 150 0.55 -2.78 0.46
CA VAL A 150 -0.31 -1.58 0.54
C VAL A 150 -0.05 -0.63 -0.65
N GLY A 151 1.19 -0.49 -1.09
CA GLY A 151 1.56 0.22 -2.31
C GLY A 151 0.86 -0.34 -3.56
N CYS A 152 0.80 -1.67 -3.69
CA CYS A 152 0.04 -2.33 -4.76
C CYS A 152 -1.45 -2.01 -4.68
N ALA A 153 -2.03 -1.99 -3.47
CA ALA A 153 -3.44 -1.64 -3.27
C ALA A 153 -3.73 -0.19 -3.70
N PHE A 154 -2.84 0.73 -3.35
CA PHE A 154 -2.92 2.12 -3.79
C PHE A 154 -2.88 2.26 -5.30
N ALA A 155 -1.91 1.62 -5.97
CA ALA A 155 -1.78 1.65 -7.41
C ALA A 155 -3.05 1.13 -8.09
N ALA A 156 -3.57 -0.01 -7.62
CA ALA A 156 -4.77 -0.61 -8.17
C ALA A 156 -6.03 0.25 -7.91
N CYS A 157 -6.13 0.93 -6.79
CA CYS A 157 -7.23 1.86 -6.52
C CYS A 157 -7.15 3.11 -7.41
N LEU A 158 -5.96 3.70 -7.53
CA LEU A 158 -5.74 4.90 -8.31
C LEU A 158 -6.00 4.65 -9.80
N GLU A 159 -5.55 3.51 -10.33
CA GLU A 159 -5.82 3.05 -11.69
C GLU A 159 -7.33 2.98 -11.97
N ARG A 160 -8.09 2.34 -11.07
CA ARG A 160 -9.56 2.25 -11.19
C ARG A 160 -10.23 3.63 -11.13
N LYS A 161 -9.75 4.53 -10.26
CA LYS A 161 -10.28 5.89 -10.14
C LYS A 161 -10.03 6.70 -11.41
N GLN A 162 -8.81 6.68 -11.94
CA GLN A 162 -8.47 7.38 -13.19
C GLN A 162 -9.27 6.85 -14.37
N ARG A 163 -9.46 5.52 -14.45
CA ARG A 163 -10.30 4.91 -15.49
C ARG A 163 -11.74 5.41 -15.38
N ARG A 164 -12.33 5.42 -14.18
CA ARG A 164 -13.68 5.96 -13.96
C ARG A 164 -13.77 7.44 -14.32
N GLU A 165 -12.78 8.26 -13.98
CA GLU A 165 -12.77 9.68 -14.34
C GLU A 165 -12.71 9.90 -15.86
N LYS A 166 -11.91 9.10 -16.57
CA LYS A 166 -11.83 9.12 -18.05
C LYS A 166 -13.12 8.63 -18.72
N GLU A 167 -13.68 7.50 -18.24
CA GLU A 167 -14.92 6.92 -18.76
C GLU A 167 -16.16 7.76 -18.43
N CYS A 168 -16.12 8.52 -17.33
CA CYS A 168 -17.22 9.42 -16.98
C CYS A 168 -17.38 10.56 -18.00
N GLY A 169 -16.39 10.86 -18.85
CA GLY A 169 -16.52 11.62 -20.10
C GLY A 169 -17.11 13.03 -20.00
N VAL A 170 -17.42 13.52 -18.79
CA VAL A 170 -18.14 14.76 -18.53
C VAL A 170 -17.13 15.84 -18.23
N THR A 171 -16.88 16.67 -19.22
CA THR A 171 -16.07 17.87 -19.09
C THR A 171 -16.97 19.09 -19.07
N MET A 172 -16.56 20.06 -18.29
CA MET A 172 -17.27 21.31 -18.13
C MET A 172 -16.33 22.42 -18.59
N SER A 173 -16.73 23.17 -19.62
CA SER A 173 -15.96 24.30 -20.14
C SER A 173 -16.76 25.59 -20.01
N PHE A 174 -16.08 26.64 -19.59
CA PHE A 174 -16.64 27.99 -19.53
C PHE A 174 -16.12 28.81 -20.71
N ASP A 175 -17.03 29.38 -21.48
CA ASP A 175 -16.72 30.34 -22.54
C ASP A 175 -16.82 31.77 -21.97
N PRO A 176 -15.68 32.47 -21.77
CA PRO A 176 -15.68 33.82 -21.22
C PRO A 176 -16.20 34.87 -22.20
N ALA A 177 -16.26 34.59 -23.50
CA ALA A 177 -16.81 35.52 -24.49
C ALA A 177 -18.34 35.62 -24.39
N ASN A 178 -18.99 34.49 -24.06
CA ASN A 178 -20.45 34.38 -23.99
C ASN A 178 -20.97 34.15 -22.56
N SER A 179 -20.10 34.22 -21.56
CA SER A 179 -20.41 33.88 -20.15
C SER A 179 -21.18 32.56 -19.99
N THR A 180 -20.91 31.60 -20.88
CA THR A 180 -21.72 30.38 -21.02
C THR A 180 -20.94 29.19 -20.53
N PHE A 181 -21.61 28.32 -19.80
CA PHE A 181 -21.05 27.10 -19.27
C PHE A 181 -21.57 25.91 -20.09
N THR A 182 -20.69 25.28 -20.88
CA THR A 182 -21.03 24.13 -21.72
C THR A 182 -20.52 22.85 -21.07
N ARG A 183 -21.43 21.91 -20.84
CA ARG A 183 -21.10 20.57 -20.34
C ARG A 183 -21.02 19.62 -21.53
N GLN A 184 -19.83 19.15 -21.87
CA GLN A 184 -19.62 18.09 -22.85
C GLN A 184 -19.56 16.75 -22.13
N GLY A 185 -20.08 15.68 -22.75
CA GLY A 185 -20.14 14.35 -22.15
C GLY A 185 -21.52 13.90 -21.68
N SER A 186 -21.74 12.60 -21.67
CA SER A 186 -23.02 11.96 -21.39
C SER A 186 -22.93 11.10 -20.13
N PHE A 187 -23.96 11.11 -19.28
CA PHE A 187 -24.11 10.11 -18.22
C PHE A 187 -24.52 8.73 -18.76
N ARG A 188 -24.80 8.61 -20.07
CA ARG A 188 -25.13 7.32 -20.67
C ARG A 188 -23.89 6.45 -20.71
N ALA A 189 -24.02 5.22 -20.23
CA ALA A 189 -22.99 4.20 -20.40
C ALA A 189 -22.64 4.08 -21.90
N GLN A 190 -21.36 4.25 -22.24
CA GLN A 190 -20.89 4.08 -23.62
C GLN A 190 -21.25 2.68 -24.13
N THR A 191 -21.74 2.64 -25.36
CA THR A 191 -22.06 1.37 -26.05
C THR A 191 -20.78 0.59 -26.36
N ILE A 192 -20.87 -0.73 -26.52
CA ILE A 192 -19.73 -1.62 -26.83
C ILE A 192 -18.95 -1.12 -28.06
N THR A 193 -19.66 -0.55 -29.05
CA THR A 193 -19.09 -0.02 -30.28
C THR A 193 -18.25 1.24 -30.07
N GLU A 194 -18.65 2.14 -29.16
CA GLU A 194 -17.92 3.37 -28.86
C GLU A 194 -16.62 3.10 -28.09
N ARG A 195 -16.60 2.05 -27.25
CA ARG A 195 -15.41 1.64 -26.50
C ARG A 195 -14.26 1.14 -27.39
N LEU A 196 -14.59 0.47 -28.49
CA LEU A 196 -13.61 -0.07 -29.45
C LEU A 196 -12.93 1.01 -30.30
N ALA A 197 -13.51 2.22 -30.39
CA ALA A 197 -12.97 3.32 -31.20
C ALA A 197 -11.93 4.18 -30.45
N SER A 198 -11.86 4.10 -29.12
CA SER A 198 -11.02 4.95 -28.26
C SER A 198 -9.58 4.46 -28.02
N ASP A 199 -9.19 3.30 -28.57
CA ASP A 199 -7.91 2.63 -28.26
C ASP A 199 -6.65 3.25 -28.91
N ASN A 200 -6.73 4.40 -29.58
CA ASN A 200 -5.59 4.95 -30.35
C ASN A 200 -4.90 6.20 -29.79
N ASN A 201 -5.18 6.64 -28.56
CA ASN A 201 -4.48 7.80 -27.98
C ASN A 201 -3.58 7.41 -26.81
N ASN A 202 -2.35 7.02 -27.13
CA ASN A 202 -1.22 7.07 -26.20
C ASN A 202 -0.99 8.51 -25.76
N ILE A 203 -1.39 8.83 -24.52
CA ILE A 203 -1.09 10.12 -23.89
C ILE A 203 -0.46 9.88 -22.51
N THR A 204 0.77 10.37 -22.42
CA THR A 204 1.67 10.42 -21.27
C THR A 204 0.98 11.01 -20.04
N VAL A 205 0.93 10.24 -18.95
CA VAL A 205 0.45 10.69 -17.64
C VAL A 205 1.51 11.56 -16.93
N PRO A 206 1.14 12.64 -16.23
CA PRO A 206 2.09 13.50 -15.53
C PRO A 206 2.78 12.72 -14.41
N SER A 207 4.10 12.61 -14.55
CA SER A 207 5.01 11.70 -13.85
C SER A 207 5.27 11.98 -12.36
N LYS A 208 4.72 13.06 -11.77
CA LYS A 208 5.15 13.49 -10.42
C LYS A 208 4.54 12.72 -9.25
N ILE A 209 3.31 12.20 -9.37
CA ILE A 209 2.64 11.45 -8.28
C ILE A 209 3.08 9.98 -8.27
N GLN A 210 3.34 9.42 -9.46
CA GLN A 210 3.80 8.04 -9.64
C GLN A 210 5.25 7.87 -9.17
N MET A 211 6.09 8.92 -9.28
CA MET A 211 7.46 8.89 -8.77
C MET A 211 7.53 8.85 -7.23
N TYR A 212 6.60 9.48 -6.51
CA TYR A 212 6.66 9.55 -5.04
C TYR A 212 6.18 8.27 -4.34
N LEU A 213 5.30 7.48 -4.96
CA LEU A 213 4.87 6.18 -4.40
C LEU A 213 5.87 5.05 -4.69
N ILE A 214 6.70 5.17 -5.73
CA ILE A 214 7.72 4.18 -6.07
C ILE A 214 9.01 4.40 -5.27
N TYR A 215 9.32 5.64 -4.85
CA TYR A 215 10.58 5.99 -4.16
C TYR A 215 10.55 5.89 -2.61
N VAL A 216 9.46 5.38 -2.01
CA VAL A 216 9.37 5.12 -0.55
C VAL A 216 9.16 3.61 -0.28
N VAL A 217 9.73 2.78 -1.16
CA VAL A 217 10.14 1.40 -0.87
C VAL A 217 11.63 1.32 -1.14
#